data_AF-A0A3N4E7K8-F1
#
_entry.id   AF-A0A3N4E7K8-F1
#
_cell.length_a   1.000
_cell.length_b   1.000
_cell.length_c   1.000
_cell.angle_alpha   90.00
_cell.angle_beta   90.00
_cell.angle_gamma   90.00
#
_symmetry.space_group_name_H-M   'P 1'
#
loop_
_entity.id
_entity.type
_entity.pdbx_description
1 polymer ?
#
loop_
_entity_poly.entity_id
_entity_poly.type
_entity_poly.pdbx_seq_one_letter_code
_entity_poly.pdbx_strand_id
1 'polypeptide(L)'
;MRTSKIIYFTIFILVMFSACIAVWVYYLKEGKDLLSFTISTVGFCIALLALFIAVRTYTSIDSVNNISKMEGNILDNENYVTSLPELINQFKSKDEKTLDKELFDSVEYKLKKESGTAVLFADTLQYMIDLIVLFPAVFNASDTDKKLYKKRMDKILIEVDRQRDILHSVSKGNSIQITETIKLFKAVVSYQNFVADGNFNIHADLLHVRGPILRNPVTKTIYHNYLGLYYNKKGMHLLRESLNMGDIDILSLNGLSLVQKGIGSISPSIIEDVTMYLKSACDQFDRALHISSEDVMWPGFINYNKARTLYFLALLSSTEIKWLEVMDEAIKFRSRLNRLIDEILTIDRSKTAKIENTHLRQFFLYQEELARVVKLNLIFADNAMKQNTVPALYKGVNLTGVSKETASDLFMKIQSFSTVKAYQEKIIHRLVKCANDITSN
;
A
#
# COMPACT_ATOMS: atom_id res chain seq x y z
N MET A 1 -7.62 0.03 34.52
CA MET A 1 -6.89 0.70 35.65
C MET A 1 -7.77 1.12 36.84
N ARG A 2 -9.02 1.59 36.65
CA ARG A 2 -9.89 2.05 37.76
C ARG A 2 -10.41 0.90 38.64
N THR A 3 -10.81 -0.23 38.04
CA THR A 3 -11.35 -1.42 38.73
C THR A 3 -10.31 -2.15 39.59
N SER A 4 -9.06 -2.27 39.14
CA SER A 4 -7.99 -2.90 39.92
C SER A 4 -7.68 -2.14 41.21
N LYS A 5 -7.72 -0.79 41.19
CA LYS A 5 -7.52 0.04 42.38
C LYS A 5 -8.63 -0.13 43.41
N ILE A 6 -9.87 -0.31 42.96
CA ILE A 6 -11.03 -0.54 43.83
C ILE A 6 -10.88 -1.89 44.53
N ILE A 7 -10.46 -2.95 43.83
CA ILE A 7 -10.28 -4.28 44.43
C ILE A 7 -9.18 -4.27 45.51
N TYR A 8 -8.02 -3.66 45.24
CA TYR A 8 -6.96 -3.54 46.24
C TYR A 8 -7.40 -2.72 47.46
N PHE A 9 -8.20 -1.68 47.24
CA PHE A 9 -8.77 -0.87 48.31
C PHE A 9 -9.78 -1.65 49.16
N THR A 10 -10.63 -2.47 48.55
CA THR A 10 -11.57 -3.35 49.26
C THR A 10 -10.84 -4.41 50.09
N ILE A 11 -9.77 -5.02 49.55
CA ILE A 11 -8.94 -5.97 50.30
C ILE A 11 -8.29 -5.28 51.51
N PHE A 12 -7.77 -4.07 51.33
CA PHE A 12 -7.17 -3.29 52.42
C PHE A 12 -8.19 -2.98 53.53
N ILE A 13 -9.42 -2.59 53.18
CA ILE A 13 -10.51 -2.36 54.15
C ILE A 13 -10.86 -3.64 54.90
N LEU A 14 -10.94 -4.79 54.22
CA LEU A 14 -11.23 -6.08 54.84
C LEU A 14 -10.16 -6.49 55.85
N VAL A 15 -8.87 -6.25 55.54
CA VAL A 15 -7.75 -6.50 56.47
C VAL A 15 -7.85 -5.59 57.69
N MET A 16 -8.12 -4.30 57.50
CA MET A 16 -8.28 -3.34 58.60
C MET A 16 -9.47 -3.69 59.49
N PHE A 17 -10.60 -4.09 58.90
CA PHE A 17 -11.80 -4.49 59.63
C PHE A 17 -11.56 -5.76 60.46
N SER A 18 -10.85 -6.75 59.89
CA SER A 18 -10.42 -7.96 60.61
C SER A 18 -9.50 -7.64 61.79
N ALA A 19 -8.53 -6.74 61.61
CA ALA A 19 -7.64 -6.29 62.68
C ALA A 19 -8.41 -5.59 63.81
N CYS A 20 -9.41 -4.76 63.49
CA CYS A 20 -10.26 -4.12 64.50
C CYS A 20 -11.10 -5.13 65.31
N ILE A 21 -11.68 -6.13 64.64
CA ILE A 21 -12.42 -7.22 65.32
C ILE A 21 -11.46 -8.03 66.20
N ALA A 22 -10.24 -8.29 65.73
CA ALA A 22 -9.23 -9.02 66.48
C ALA A 22 -8.85 -8.30 67.79
N VAL A 23 -8.64 -6.99 67.73
CA VAL A 23 -8.36 -6.17 68.91
C VAL A 23 -9.57 -6.13 69.86
N TRP A 24 -10.80 -6.01 69.33
CA TRP A 24 -12.01 -6.02 70.14
C TRP A 24 -12.14 -7.34 70.93
N VAL A 25 -12.00 -8.48 70.25
CA VAL A 25 -12.15 -9.81 70.87
C VAL A 25 -11.06 -10.05 71.92
N TYR A 26 -9.83 -9.58 71.69
CA TYR A 26 -8.76 -9.65 72.69
C TYR A 26 -9.10 -8.90 73.99
N TYR A 27 -9.81 -7.77 73.90
CA TYR A 27 -10.23 -6.98 75.06
C TYR A 27 -11.41 -7.59 75.85
N LEU A 28 -12.15 -8.56 75.30
CA LEU A 28 -13.31 -9.19 75.95
C LEU A 28 -12.96 -10.20 77.06
N LYS A 29 -11.67 -10.50 77.29
CA LYS A 29 -11.16 -11.30 78.44
C LYS A 29 -11.84 -12.67 78.69
N GLU A 30 -12.39 -13.33 77.66
CA GLU A 30 -12.82 -14.73 77.74
C GLU A 30 -11.64 -15.67 77.44
N GLY A 31 -10.89 -16.01 78.50
CA GLY A 31 -9.62 -16.76 78.40
C GLY A 31 -9.69 -18.20 77.88
N LYS A 32 -10.86 -18.71 77.46
CA LYS A 32 -11.02 -20.05 76.88
C LYS A 32 -10.98 -20.08 75.34
N ASP A 33 -11.08 -18.92 74.69
CA ASP A 33 -11.21 -18.83 73.24
C ASP A 33 -9.95 -18.36 72.51
N LEU A 34 -8.82 -18.21 73.22
CA LEU A 34 -7.57 -17.73 72.61
C LEU A 34 -7.05 -18.65 71.48
N LEU A 35 -7.24 -19.97 71.65
CA LEU A 35 -6.82 -20.96 70.66
C LEU A 35 -7.75 -20.97 69.44
N SER A 36 -9.07 -20.90 69.68
CA SER A 36 -10.09 -20.75 68.63
C SER A 36 -9.92 -19.45 67.84
N PHE A 37 -9.60 -18.37 68.55
CA PHE A 37 -9.27 -17.06 68.00
C PHE A 37 -8.01 -17.12 67.14
N THR A 38 -6.93 -17.71 67.65
CA THR A 38 -5.66 -17.86 66.90
C THR A 38 -5.86 -18.69 65.63
N ILE A 39 -6.59 -19.81 65.72
CA ILE A 39 -6.94 -20.65 64.57
C ILE A 39 -7.78 -19.86 63.55
N SER A 40 -8.75 -19.08 64.02
CA SER A 40 -9.62 -18.26 63.16
C SER A 40 -8.86 -17.14 62.47
N THR A 41 -7.96 -16.44 63.16
CA THR A 41 -7.11 -15.39 62.56
C THR A 41 -6.15 -15.97 61.54
N VAL A 42 -5.48 -17.09 61.85
CA VAL A 42 -4.58 -17.77 60.90
C VAL A 42 -5.36 -18.28 59.69
N GLY A 43 -6.53 -18.88 59.89
CA GLY A 43 -7.42 -19.33 58.81
C GLY A 43 -7.87 -18.18 57.91
N PHE A 44 -8.20 -17.02 58.49
CA PHE A 44 -8.53 -15.81 57.74
C PHE A 44 -7.34 -15.28 56.92
N CYS A 45 -6.13 -15.26 57.48
CA CYS A 45 -4.92 -14.88 56.76
C CYS A 45 -4.63 -15.81 55.56
N ILE A 46 -4.81 -17.12 55.73
CA ILE A 46 -4.66 -18.10 54.65
C ILE A 46 -5.71 -17.85 53.55
N ALA A 47 -6.97 -17.59 53.93
CA ALA A 47 -8.04 -17.31 52.97
C ALA A 47 -7.80 -16.01 52.18
N LEU A 48 -7.29 -14.96 52.83
CA LEU A 48 -6.89 -13.73 52.15
C LEU A 48 -5.72 -13.92 51.18
N LEU A 49 -4.71 -14.71 51.57
CA LEU A 49 -3.59 -15.03 50.69
C LEU A 49 -4.07 -15.82 49.46
N ALA A 50 -4.96 -16.80 49.67
CA ALA A 50 -5.57 -17.56 48.58
C ALA A 50 -6.40 -16.66 47.65
N LEU A 51 -7.21 -15.74 48.20
CA LEU A 51 -7.97 -14.76 47.41
C LEU A 51 -7.04 -13.83 46.62
N PHE A 52 -5.94 -13.37 47.22
CA PHE A 52 -4.96 -12.53 46.52
C PHE A 52 -4.31 -13.27 45.36
N ILE A 53 -3.90 -14.53 45.56
CA ILE A 53 -3.34 -15.37 44.50
C ILE A 53 -4.40 -15.61 43.41
N ALA A 54 -5.64 -15.91 43.78
CA ALA A 54 -6.74 -16.11 42.83
C ALA A 54 -7.05 -14.86 42.02
N VAL A 55 -7.11 -13.68 42.65
CA VAL A 55 -7.31 -12.38 41.98
C VAL A 55 -6.14 -12.05 41.06
N ARG A 56 -4.90 -12.27 41.49
CA ARG A 56 -3.71 -12.06 40.64
C ARG A 56 -3.70 -13.02 39.45
N THR A 57 -4.08 -14.27 39.67
CA THR A 57 -4.15 -15.29 38.61
C THR A 57 -5.28 -14.95 37.63
N TYR A 58 -6.47 -14.62 38.12
CA TYR A 58 -7.61 -14.21 37.30
C TYR A 58 -7.33 -12.94 36.51
N THR A 59 -6.77 -11.91 37.14
CA THR A 59 -6.39 -10.66 36.44
C THR A 59 -5.25 -10.86 35.45
N SER A 60 -4.31 -11.77 35.73
CA SER A 60 -3.27 -12.17 34.77
C SER A 60 -3.88 -12.89 33.57
N ILE A 61 -4.80 -13.84 33.80
CA ILE A 61 -5.50 -14.57 32.73
C ILE A 61 -6.38 -13.62 31.92
N ASP A 62 -7.13 -12.72 32.55
CA ASP A 62 -8.00 -11.77 31.87
C ASP A 62 -7.19 -10.68 31.12
N SER A 63 -6.06 -10.24 31.67
CA SER A 63 -5.13 -9.36 30.94
C SER A 63 -4.53 -10.05 29.73
N VAL A 64 -4.09 -11.32 29.87
CA VAL A 64 -3.59 -12.12 28.75
C VAL A 64 -4.70 -12.34 27.71
N ASN A 65 -5.92 -12.65 28.14
CA ASN A 65 -7.07 -12.82 27.26
C ASN A 65 -7.48 -11.53 26.55
N ASN A 66 -7.47 -10.38 27.20
CA ASN A 66 -7.79 -9.11 26.55
C ASN A 66 -6.68 -8.64 25.59
N ILE A 67 -5.43 -9.04 25.82
CA ILE A 67 -4.32 -8.80 24.89
C ILE A 67 -4.37 -9.80 23.71
N SER A 68 -4.80 -11.05 23.96
CA SER A 68 -4.79 -12.15 22.99
C SER A 68 -6.08 -12.33 22.18
N LYS A 69 -7.22 -11.77 22.64
CA LYS A 69 -8.51 -11.80 21.94
C LYS A 69 -8.32 -11.25 20.53
N MET A 70 -8.74 -12.02 19.53
CA MET A 70 -8.66 -11.69 18.11
C MET A 70 -9.93 -12.07 17.31
N GLU A 71 -11.04 -12.30 18.00
CA GLU A 71 -12.35 -12.51 17.36
C GLU A 71 -12.81 -11.20 16.72
N GLY A 72 -13.16 -11.22 15.43
CA GLY A 72 -13.51 -10.02 14.66
C GLY A 72 -12.33 -9.20 14.12
N ASN A 73 -11.13 -9.79 14.00
CA ASN A 73 -9.95 -9.14 13.43
C ASN A 73 -10.16 -8.70 11.96
N ILE A 74 -9.76 -7.47 11.63
CA ILE A 74 -9.89 -6.91 10.27
C ILE A 74 -9.07 -7.63 9.20
N LEU A 75 -7.96 -8.28 9.58
CA LEU A 75 -7.12 -9.05 8.63
C LEU A 75 -7.80 -10.37 8.18
N ASP A 76 -8.78 -10.84 8.95
CA ASP A 76 -9.62 -12.00 8.64
C ASP A 76 -10.90 -11.62 7.89
N ASN A 77 -11.21 -10.32 7.77
CA ASN A 77 -12.45 -9.86 7.13
C ASN A 77 -12.35 -10.00 5.60
N GLU A 78 -13.09 -10.95 5.04
CA GLU A 78 -13.15 -11.24 3.60
C GLU A 78 -13.95 -10.21 2.80
N ASN A 79 -14.68 -9.30 3.46
CA ASN A 79 -15.47 -8.25 2.82
C ASN A 79 -14.83 -6.86 3.00
N TYR A 80 -13.57 -6.80 3.43
CA TYR A 80 -12.90 -5.53 3.67
C TYR A 80 -12.56 -4.80 2.36
N VAL A 81 -12.85 -3.51 2.31
CA VAL A 81 -12.53 -2.60 1.20
C VAL A 81 -11.94 -1.32 1.76
N THR A 82 -10.91 -0.79 1.11
CA THR A 82 -10.30 0.48 1.48
C THR A 82 -11.24 1.64 1.15
N SER A 83 -11.62 2.43 2.16
CA SER A 83 -12.43 3.63 1.96
C SER A 83 -11.56 4.79 1.45
N LEU A 84 -11.34 4.85 0.13
CA LEU A 84 -10.61 5.97 -0.47
C LEU A 84 -11.23 7.34 -0.14
N PRO A 85 -12.57 7.53 -0.11
CA PRO A 85 -13.15 8.82 0.26
C PRO A 85 -12.73 9.30 1.64
N GLU A 86 -12.63 8.39 2.61
CA GLU A 86 -12.16 8.73 3.96
C GLU A 86 -10.70 9.15 3.95
N LEU A 87 -9.83 8.43 3.23
CA LEU A 87 -8.42 8.77 3.11
C LEU A 87 -8.21 10.14 2.44
N ILE A 88 -8.92 10.43 1.36
CA ILE A 88 -8.86 11.72 0.66
C ILE A 88 -9.38 12.85 1.55
N ASN A 89 -10.45 12.60 2.33
CA ASN A 89 -10.98 13.58 3.24
C ASN A 89 -10.06 13.83 4.46
N GLN A 90 -9.35 12.80 4.91
CA GLN A 90 -8.40 12.87 6.01
C GLN A 90 -7.13 13.66 5.62
N PHE A 91 -6.59 13.43 4.42
CA PHE A 91 -5.31 14.00 3.98
C PHE A 91 -5.51 15.08 2.89
N LYS A 92 -5.83 16.30 3.32
CA LYS A 92 -6.10 17.45 2.42
C LYS A 92 -4.91 18.39 2.23
N SER A 93 -3.71 17.94 2.57
CA SER A 93 -2.47 18.70 2.40
C SER A 93 -2.28 19.24 0.98
N LYS A 94 -1.86 20.50 0.87
CA LYS A 94 -1.63 21.20 -0.41
C LYS A 94 -0.24 20.95 -0.98
N ASP A 95 0.71 20.58 -0.13
CA ASP A 95 2.10 20.34 -0.49
C ASP A 95 2.57 18.96 -0.01
N GLU A 96 3.61 18.45 -0.68
CA GLU A 96 4.20 17.14 -0.41
C GLU A 96 4.83 17.00 0.98
N LYS A 97 5.40 18.07 1.54
CA LYS A 97 6.10 18.02 2.83
C LYS A 97 5.11 17.92 3.99
N THR A 98 4.00 18.66 3.91
CA THR A 98 2.91 18.56 4.88
C THR A 98 2.24 17.20 4.77
N LEU A 99 1.99 16.70 3.55
CA LEU A 99 1.44 15.36 3.36
C LEU A 99 2.35 14.25 3.90
N ASP A 100 3.66 14.33 3.63
CA ASP A 100 4.67 13.41 4.21
C ASP A 100 4.53 13.37 5.72
N LYS A 101 4.54 14.54 6.35
CA LYS A 101 4.43 14.66 7.79
C LYS A 101 3.12 14.05 8.31
N GLU A 102 1.98 14.40 7.73
CA GLU A 102 0.67 13.90 8.16
C GLU A 102 0.56 12.37 8.03
N LEU A 103 1.02 11.79 6.92
CA LEU A 103 0.97 10.34 6.70
C LEU A 103 1.80 9.59 7.75
N PHE A 104 3.07 10.00 7.92
CA PHE A 104 3.94 9.34 8.88
C PHE A 104 3.52 9.60 10.32
N ASP A 105 3.11 10.82 10.69
CA ASP A 105 2.66 11.13 12.04
C ASP A 105 1.41 10.31 12.41
N SER A 106 0.50 10.08 11.44
CA SER A 106 -0.67 9.22 11.62
C SER A 106 -0.28 7.77 11.92
N VAL A 107 0.64 7.18 11.13
CA VAL A 107 1.13 5.81 11.34
C VAL A 107 1.88 5.69 12.67
N GLU A 108 2.78 6.62 12.96
CA GLU A 108 3.56 6.63 14.20
C GLU A 108 2.66 6.77 15.44
N TYR A 109 1.60 7.58 15.36
CA TYR A 109 0.62 7.73 16.43
C TYR A 109 -0.12 6.42 16.68
N LYS A 110 -0.65 5.77 15.63
CA LYS A 110 -1.38 4.50 15.76
C LYS A 110 -0.51 3.38 16.31
N LEU A 111 0.73 3.24 15.83
CA LEU A 111 1.67 2.25 16.37
C LEU A 111 1.99 2.46 17.85
N LYS A 112 2.12 3.72 18.30
CA LYS A 112 2.49 4.03 19.69
C LYS A 112 1.31 4.00 20.66
N LYS A 113 0.11 4.37 20.21
CA LYS A 113 -1.05 4.61 21.08
C LYS A 113 -2.20 3.64 20.88
N GLU A 114 -2.34 3.06 19.69
CA GLU A 114 -3.49 2.25 19.26
C GLU A 114 -3.08 0.84 18.83
N SER A 115 -1.99 0.29 19.39
CA SER A 115 -1.50 -1.08 19.10
C SER A 115 -1.27 -1.92 20.35
N GLY A 116 -1.98 -1.62 21.44
CA GLY A 116 -1.78 -2.27 22.74
C GLY A 116 -2.33 -3.71 22.86
N THR A 117 -3.16 -4.14 21.91
CA THR A 117 -3.70 -5.51 21.83
C THR A 117 -3.51 -6.06 20.42
N ALA A 118 -3.63 -7.39 20.26
CA ALA A 118 -3.42 -8.01 18.96
C ALA A 118 -4.44 -7.56 17.89
N VAL A 119 -5.70 -7.31 18.25
CA VAL A 119 -6.73 -6.74 17.35
C VAL A 119 -6.36 -5.34 16.92
N LEU A 120 -6.05 -4.46 17.89
CA LEU A 120 -5.72 -3.07 17.60
C LEU A 120 -4.44 -2.93 16.76
N PHE A 121 -3.47 -3.82 16.99
CA PHE A 121 -2.28 -3.91 16.15
C PHE A 121 -2.62 -4.39 14.73
N ALA A 122 -3.51 -5.37 14.59
CA ALA A 122 -3.97 -5.82 13.29
C ALA A 122 -4.73 -4.72 12.52
N ASP A 123 -5.54 -3.91 13.21
CA ASP A 123 -6.18 -2.71 12.65
C ASP A 123 -5.15 -1.68 12.20
N THR A 124 -4.10 -1.47 13.00
CA THR A 124 -2.99 -0.58 12.66
C THR A 124 -2.23 -1.09 11.43
N LEU A 125 -1.98 -2.39 11.33
CA LEU A 125 -1.35 -3.00 10.14
C LEU A 125 -2.22 -2.83 8.91
N GLN A 126 -3.54 -3.08 9.00
CA GLN A 126 -4.44 -2.87 7.88
C GLN A 126 -4.46 -1.39 7.45
N TYR A 127 -4.51 -0.46 8.40
CA TYR A 127 -4.42 0.97 8.11
C TYR A 127 -3.11 1.34 7.38
N MET A 128 -1.98 0.77 7.81
CA MET A 128 -0.71 0.96 7.10
C MET A 128 -0.75 0.41 5.68
N ILE A 129 -1.40 -0.75 5.47
CA ILE A 129 -1.63 -1.35 4.16
C ILE A 129 -2.50 -0.44 3.28
N ASP A 130 -3.55 0.18 3.82
CA ASP A 130 -4.40 1.11 3.07
C ASP A 130 -3.62 2.35 2.63
N LEU A 131 -2.71 2.85 3.47
CA LEU A 131 -1.86 4.00 3.15
C LEU A 131 -0.76 3.70 2.12
N ILE A 132 -0.46 2.43 1.81
CA ILE A 132 0.55 2.04 0.80
C ILE A 132 0.34 2.77 -0.53
N VAL A 133 -0.91 2.98 -0.93
CA VAL A 133 -1.24 3.61 -2.22
C VAL A 133 -0.94 5.12 -2.23
N LEU A 134 -0.87 5.76 -1.07
CA LEU A 134 -0.63 7.20 -0.93
C LEU A 134 0.86 7.53 -0.79
N PHE A 135 1.68 6.62 -0.25
CA PHE A 135 3.12 6.85 -0.11
C PHE A 135 3.84 7.23 -1.43
N PRO A 136 3.50 6.65 -2.60
CA PRO A 136 4.04 7.09 -3.89
C PRO A 136 3.76 8.56 -4.23
N ALA A 137 2.71 9.18 -3.68
CA ALA A 137 2.39 10.58 -3.90
C ALA A 137 3.40 11.52 -3.26
N VAL A 138 3.94 11.12 -2.10
CA VAL A 138 5.02 11.83 -1.44
C VAL A 138 6.36 11.44 -2.05
N PHE A 139 6.61 10.15 -2.16
CA PHE A 139 7.92 9.63 -2.53
C PHE A 139 8.39 9.99 -3.95
N ASN A 140 7.47 10.08 -4.91
CA ASN A 140 7.79 10.44 -6.30
C ASN A 140 7.74 11.94 -6.58
N ALA A 141 7.45 12.77 -5.58
CA ALA A 141 7.43 14.22 -5.75
C ALA A 141 8.86 14.79 -5.85
N SER A 142 9.00 15.94 -6.52
CA SER A 142 10.30 16.50 -6.89
C SER A 142 11.16 16.98 -5.72
N ASP A 143 10.53 17.51 -4.66
CA ASP A 143 11.22 18.21 -3.57
C ASP A 143 11.30 17.36 -2.28
N THR A 144 11.08 16.05 -2.41
CA THR A 144 11.04 15.13 -1.27
C THR A 144 12.44 14.70 -0.81
N ASP A 145 12.68 14.81 0.51
CA ASP A 145 13.90 14.30 1.13
C ASP A 145 13.84 12.77 1.26
N LYS A 146 14.33 12.08 0.22
CA LYS A 146 14.38 10.61 0.17
C LYS A 146 15.16 10.00 1.33
N LYS A 147 16.17 10.69 1.89
CA LYS A 147 16.97 10.16 3.02
C LYS A 147 16.14 10.19 4.30
N LEU A 148 15.46 11.31 4.56
CA LEU A 148 14.56 11.43 5.70
C LEU A 148 13.40 10.45 5.61
N TYR A 149 12.78 10.32 4.43
CA TYR A 149 11.72 9.35 4.16
C TYR A 149 12.17 7.92 4.52
N LYS A 150 13.29 7.45 3.97
CA LYS A 150 13.84 6.11 4.26
C LYS A 150 14.07 5.92 5.76
N LYS A 151 14.68 6.90 6.42
CA LYS A 151 14.94 6.86 7.87
C LYS A 151 13.65 6.76 8.71
N ARG A 152 12.58 7.45 8.33
CA ARG A 152 11.29 7.36 9.04
C ARG A 152 10.61 6.02 8.80
N MET A 153 10.63 5.53 7.56
CA MET A 153 10.07 4.23 7.22
C MET A 153 10.80 3.09 7.94
N ASP A 154 12.14 3.13 8.01
CA ASP A 154 12.92 2.13 8.76
C ASP A 154 12.55 2.11 10.25
N LYS A 155 12.32 3.28 10.86
CA LYS A 155 11.84 3.35 12.25
C LYS A 155 10.46 2.71 12.43
N ILE A 156 9.55 2.92 11.49
CA ILE A 156 8.23 2.26 11.48
C ILE A 156 8.39 0.75 11.39
N LEU A 157 9.25 0.25 10.49
CA LEU A 157 9.49 -1.17 10.32
C LEU A 157 10.08 -1.83 11.60
N ILE A 158 11.02 -1.16 12.25
CA ILE A 158 11.59 -1.61 13.53
C ILE A 158 10.51 -1.66 14.62
N GLU A 159 9.66 -0.63 14.71
CA GLU A 159 8.60 -0.59 15.72
C GLU A 159 7.54 -1.67 15.47
N VAL A 160 7.18 -1.91 14.20
CA VAL A 160 6.27 -3.00 13.81
C VAL A 160 6.82 -4.38 14.22
N ASP A 161 8.11 -4.63 14.00
CA ASP A 161 8.76 -5.87 14.47
C ASP A 161 8.73 -5.99 16.00
N ARG A 162 9.02 -4.90 16.70
CA ARG A 162 9.00 -4.87 18.17
C ARG A 162 7.61 -5.20 18.71
N GLN A 163 6.56 -4.62 18.14
CA GLN A 163 5.18 -4.91 18.55
C GLN A 163 4.76 -6.35 18.22
N ARG A 164 5.17 -6.86 17.05
CA ARG A 164 4.98 -8.27 16.69
C ARG A 164 5.57 -9.19 17.75
N ASP A 165 6.81 -8.96 18.16
CA ASP A 165 7.52 -9.84 19.11
C ASP A 165 6.86 -9.85 20.49
N ILE A 166 6.35 -8.70 20.94
CA ILE A 166 5.54 -8.59 22.16
C ILE A 166 4.27 -9.44 22.05
N LEU A 167 3.55 -9.33 20.93
CA LEU A 167 2.24 -9.98 20.74
C LEU A 167 2.35 -11.49 20.43
N HIS A 168 3.39 -11.93 19.72
CA HIS A 168 3.66 -13.36 19.45
C HIS A 168 3.86 -14.18 20.71
N SER A 169 4.41 -13.56 21.77
CA SER A 169 4.55 -14.22 23.07
C SER A 169 3.19 -14.56 23.73
N VAL A 170 2.08 -14.02 23.19
CA VAL A 170 0.74 -14.05 23.80
C VAL A 170 -0.30 -14.84 22.97
N SER A 171 -0.15 -15.02 21.65
CA SER A 171 -1.10 -15.78 20.80
C SER A 171 -0.44 -16.36 19.54
N LYS A 172 -0.63 -17.66 19.24
CA LYS A 172 0.03 -18.39 18.12
C LYS A 172 -0.77 -18.48 16.81
N GLY A 173 -2.11 -18.58 16.86
CA GLY A 173 -2.93 -18.88 15.66
C GLY A 173 -3.04 -17.71 14.67
N ASN A 174 -3.35 -16.52 15.17
CA ASN A 174 -3.52 -15.31 14.37
C ASN A 174 -2.23 -14.49 14.20
N SER A 175 -1.18 -14.90 14.90
CA SER A 175 0.18 -14.38 14.72
C SER A 175 0.70 -14.63 13.30
N ILE A 176 0.19 -15.66 12.61
CA ILE A 176 0.57 -15.97 11.23
C ILE A 176 0.12 -14.87 10.28
N GLN A 177 -1.15 -14.44 10.33
CA GLN A 177 -1.63 -13.37 9.45
C GLN A 177 -0.91 -12.06 9.70
N ILE A 178 -0.75 -11.67 10.97
CA ILE A 178 0.05 -10.50 11.36
C ILE A 178 1.46 -10.60 10.75
N THR A 179 2.10 -11.77 10.86
CA THR A 179 3.46 -11.99 10.32
C THR A 179 3.50 -11.88 8.80
N GLU A 180 2.56 -12.50 8.10
CA GLU A 180 2.50 -12.44 6.63
C GLU A 180 2.14 -11.04 6.13
N THR A 181 1.26 -10.30 6.82
CA THR A 181 0.95 -8.89 6.53
C THR A 181 2.16 -7.99 6.75
N ILE A 182 2.94 -8.20 7.82
CA ILE A 182 4.19 -7.45 8.05
C ILE A 182 5.21 -7.75 6.94
N LYS A 183 5.39 -9.02 6.56
CA LYS A 183 6.26 -9.38 5.43
C LYS A 183 5.81 -8.71 4.15
N LEU A 184 4.49 -8.71 3.87
CA LEU A 184 3.92 -8.03 2.71
C LEU A 184 4.25 -6.54 2.74
N PHE A 185 3.99 -5.85 3.86
CA PHE A 185 4.29 -4.43 4.02
C PHE A 185 5.77 -4.13 3.77
N LYS A 186 6.68 -4.89 4.39
CA LYS A 186 8.13 -4.78 4.16
C LYS A 186 8.52 -4.99 2.71
N ALA A 187 7.97 -6.00 2.07
CA ALA A 187 8.31 -6.34 0.69
C ALA A 187 7.80 -5.27 -0.28
N VAL A 188 6.65 -4.65 -0.01
CA VAL A 188 6.14 -3.49 -0.75
C VAL A 188 7.05 -2.27 -0.57
N VAL A 189 7.44 -1.95 0.67
CA VAL A 189 8.36 -0.83 0.95
C VAL A 189 9.72 -1.05 0.28
N SER A 190 10.26 -2.26 0.36
CA SER A 190 11.49 -2.68 -0.32
C SER A 190 11.37 -2.47 -1.83
N TYR A 191 10.26 -2.90 -2.44
CA TYR A 191 10.00 -2.66 -3.86
C TYR A 191 9.89 -1.17 -4.22
N GLN A 192 9.19 -0.36 -3.41
CA GLN A 192 9.05 1.08 -3.65
C GLN A 192 10.40 1.81 -3.58
N ASN A 193 11.21 1.50 -2.56
CA ASN A 193 12.58 2.02 -2.43
C ASN A 193 13.46 1.58 -3.62
N PHE A 194 13.35 0.32 -4.03
CA PHE A 194 14.09 -0.23 -5.15
C PHE A 194 13.75 0.45 -6.48
N VAL A 195 12.47 0.75 -6.75
CA VAL A 195 12.06 1.52 -7.94
C VAL A 195 12.70 2.90 -7.96
N ALA A 196 12.90 3.51 -6.79
CA ALA A 196 13.50 4.84 -6.66
C ALA A 196 14.99 4.90 -6.98
N ASP A 197 15.71 3.87 -6.58
CA ASP A 197 17.17 3.84 -6.63
C ASP A 197 17.65 3.42 -8.03
N GLY A 198 16.74 3.13 -8.97
CA GLY A 198 17.06 2.74 -10.35
C GLY A 198 17.83 1.43 -10.48
N ASN A 199 18.05 0.74 -9.36
CA ASN A 199 18.76 -0.53 -9.32
C ASN A 199 17.82 -1.63 -9.81
N PHE A 200 18.35 -2.59 -10.55
CA PHE A 200 17.59 -3.72 -11.12
C PHE A 200 17.91 -5.06 -10.46
N ASN A 201 18.67 -5.06 -9.36
CA ASN A 201 18.94 -6.27 -8.58
C ASN A 201 17.72 -6.63 -7.70
N ILE A 202 16.78 -7.38 -8.27
CA ILE A 202 15.45 -7.59 -7.67
C ILE A 202 15.55 -8.58 -6.48
N HIS A 203 15.40 -8.05 -5.26
CA HIS A 203 15.29 -8.87 -4.05
C HIS A 203 13.99 -9.69 -4.02
N ALA A 204 14.09 -10.92 -3.51
CA ALA A 204 13.03 -11.93 -3.49
C ALA A 204 12.05 -11.78 -2.31
N ASP A 205 12.02 -10.64 -1.62
CA ASP A 205 11.26 -10.44 -0.37
C ASP A 205 9.76 -10.76 -0.53
N LEU A 206 9.19 -10.42 -1.68
CA LEU A 206 7.80 -10.74 -2.05
C LEU A 206 7.54 -12.25 -2.15
N LEU A 207 8.54 -13.06 -2.53
CA LEU A 207 8.42 -14.52 -2.63
C LEU A 207 8.40 -15.21 -1.26
N HIS A 208 8.83 -14.52 -0.20
CA HIS A 208 8.78 -15.04 1.17
C HIS A 208 7.41 -14.83 1.86
N VAL A 209 6.50 -14.12 1.20
CA VAL A 209 5.12 -13.90 1.66
C VAL A 209 4.26 -15.07 1.20
N ARG A 210 3.59 -15.74 2.15
CA ARG A 210 2.65 -16.83 1.85
C ARG A 210 1.28 -16.26 1.46
N GLY A 211 1.16 -15.76 0.24
CA GLY A 211 -0.04 -15.10 -0.30
C GLY A 211 -1.38 -15.81 -0.01
N PRO A 212 -1.50 -17.15 -0.17
CA PRO A 212 -2.76 -17.86 0.09
C PRO A 212 -3.27 -17.81 1.54
N ILE A 213 -2.41 -17.43 2.50
CA ILE A 213 -2.78 -17.32 3.92
C ILE A 213 -3.48 -16.00 4.24
N LEU A 214 -3.22 -14.96 3.43
CA LEU A 214 -3.91 -13.68 3.56
C LEU A 214 -5.40 -13.92 3.28
N ARG A 215 -6.30 -13.44 4.14
CA ARG A 215 -7.75 -13.57 3.94
C ARG A 215 -8.38 -12.29 3.40
N ASN A 216 -7.98 -11.16 3.97
CA ASN A 216 -8.42 -9.82 3.57
C ASN A 216 -8.17 -9.52 2.07
N PRO A 217 -9.20 -9.12 1.30
CA PRO A 217 -9.08 -8.87 -0.15
C PRO A 217 -8.07 -7.80 -0.53
N VAL A 218 -7.94 -6.73 0.27
CA VAL A 218 -6.99 -5.64 0.01
C VAL A 218 -5.56 -6.16 0.10
N THR A 219 -5.24 -6.91 1.16
CA THR A 219 -3.90 -7.51 1.32
C THR A 219 -3.58 -8.50 0.20
N LYS A 220 -4.54 -9.34 -0.21
CA LYS A 220 -4.36 -10.26 -1.36
C LYS A 220 -4.16 -9.50 -2.67
N THR A 221 -4.94 -8.44 -2.91
CA THR A 221 -4.83 -7.59 -4.11
C THR A 221 -3.44 -6.97 -4.19
N ILE A 222 -2.94 -6.40 -3.09
CA ILE A 222 -1.60 -5.82 -3.01
C ILE A 222 -0.54 -6.89 -3.25
N TYR A 223 -0.64 -8.05 -2.60
CA TYR A 223 0.29 -9.15 -2.82
C TYR A 223 0.38 -9.54 -4.30
N HIS A 224 -0.75 -9.83 -4.95
CA HIS A 224 -0.77 -10.25 -6.35
C HIS A 224 -0.33 -9.13 -7.30
N ASN A 225 -0.73 -7.88 -7.06
CA ASN A 225 -0.30 -6.75 -7.88
C ASN A 225 1.23 -6.53 -7.78
N TYR A 226 1.79 -6.53 -6.58
CA TYR A 226 3.24 -6.35 -6.40
C TYR A 226 4.06 -7.56 -6.87
N LEU A 227 3.52 -8.77 -6.76
CA LEU A 227 4.14 -9.96 -7.34
C LEU A 227 4.13 -9.90 -8.88
N GLY A 228 3.05 -9.41 -9.49
CA GLY A 228 3.00 -9.14 -10.93
C GLY A 228 4.02 -8.09 -11.35
N LEU A 229 4.17 -7.01 -10.57
CA LEU A 229 5.19 -5.99 -10.79
C LEU A 229 6.61 -6.54 -10.66
N TYR A 230 6.88 -7.44 -9.70
CA TYR A 230 8.16 -8.12 -9.54
C TYR A 230 8.52 -8.93 -10.79
N TYR A 231 7.59 -9.74 -11.30
CA TYR A 231 7.83 -10.53 -12.52
C TYR A 231 7.98 -9.64 -13.76
N ASN A 232 7.15 -8.61 -13.89
CA ASN A 232 7.28 -7.63 -14.96
C ASN A 232 8.68 -6.99 -14.94
N LYS A 233 9.15 -6.53 -13.78
CA LYS A 233 10.49 -5.95 -13.64
C LYS A 233 11.60 -6.93 -14.00
N LYS A 234 11.50 -8.21 -13.61
CA LYS A 234 12.46 -9.25 -14.01
C LYS A 234 12.52 -9.40 -15.54
N GLY A 235 11.37 -9.53 -16.20
CA GLY A 235 11.31 -9.62 -17.66
C GLY A 235 11.85 -8.37 -18.35
N MET A 236 11.51 -7.18 -17.85
CA MET A 236 12.00 -5.91 -18.40
C MET A 236 13.51 -5.73 -18.19
N HIS A 237 14.07 -6.21 -17.09
CA HIS A 237 15.51 -6.13 -16.83
C HIS A 237 16.30 -6.97 -17.83
N LEU A 238 15.92 -8.24 -18.02
CA LEU A 238 16.54 -9.13 -19.01
C LEU A 238 16.45 -8.55 -20.44
N LEU A 239 15.31 -7.95 -20.77
CA LEU A 239 15.11 -7.28 -22.07
C LEU A 239 16.06 -6.08 -22.23
N ARG A 240 16.23 -5.26 -21.19
CA ARG A 240 17.13 -4.09 -21.22
C ARG A 240 18.60 -4.48 -21.34
N GLU A 241 19.01 -5.51 -20.59
CA GLU A 241 20.39 -6.00 -20.64
C GLU A 241 20.72 -6.57 -22.01
N SER A 242 19.82 -7.38 -22.57
CA SER A 242 20.00 -7.97 -23.91
C SER A 242 20.10 -6.94 -25.02
N LEU A 243 19.47 -5.77 -24.83
CA LEU A 243 19.46 -4.67 -25.78
C LEU A 243 20.48 -3.56 -25.46
N ASN A 244 21.31 -3.74 -24.43
CA ASN A 244 22.30 -2.75 -23.96
C ASN A 244 21.72 -1.34 -23.80
N MET A 245 20.52 -1.22 -23.21
CA MET A 245 19.79 0.05 -23.18
C MET A 245 20.35 1.08 -22.18
N GLY A 246 21.28 0.70 -21.30
CA GLY A 246 21.83 1.58 -20.26
C GLY A 246 20.73 2.25 -19.43
N ASP A 247 20.81 3.57 -19.29
CA ASP A 247 19.85 4.39 -18.54
C ASP A 247 18.62 4.82 -19.36
N ILE A 248 18.51 4.38 -20.62
CA ILE A 248 17.37 4.75 -21.46
C ILE A 248 16.09 4.16 -20.87
N ASP A 249 15.09 5.02 -20.70
CA ASP A 249 13.76 4.61 -20.27
C ASP A 249 13.07 3.80 -21.38
N ILE A 250 12.75 2.54 -21.08
CA ILE A 250 12.15 1.59 -22.01
C ILE A 250 10.76 2.01 -22.49
N LEU A 251 10.02 2.80 -21.70
CA LEU A 251 8.68 3.30 -22.06
C LEU A 251 8.71 4.64 -22.80
N SER A 252 9.89 5.24 -22.95
CA SER A 252 10.06 6.43 -23.77
C SER A 252 10.04 6.07 -25.27
N LEU A 253 9.73 7.04 -26.13
CA LEU A 253 9.75 6.85 -27.59
C LEU A 253 11.08 6.26 -28.10
N ASN A 254 12.21 6.70 -27.53
CA ASN A 254 13.53 6.21 -27.91
C ASN A 254 13.74 4.76 -27.45
N GLY A 255 13.36 4.45 -26.20
CA GLY A 255 13.45 3.10 -25.65
C GLY A 255 12.60 2.10 -26.44
N LEU A 256 11.35 2.45 -26.72
CA LEU A 256 10.45 1.61 -27.51
C LEU A 256 10.99 1.36 -28.92
N SER A 257 11.54 2.40 -29.57
CA SER A 257 12.15 2.24 -30.89
C SER A 257 13.36 1.29 -30.88
N LEU A 258 14.19 1.33 -29.82
CA LEU A 258 15.30 0.41 -29.64
C LEU A 258 14.81 -1.02 -29.44
N VAL A 259 13.79 -1.23 -28.60
CA VAL A 259 13.19 -2.55 -28.38
C VAL A 259 12.68 -3.13 -29.70
N GLN A 260 11.88 -2.37 -30.44
CA GLN A 260 11.30 -2.84 -31.70
C GLN A 260 12.36 -3.20 -32.75
N LYS A 261 13.44 -2.43 -32.86
CA LYS A 261 14.52 -2.70 -33.81
C LYS A 261 15.42 -3.86 -33.39
N GLY A 262 15.64 -4.02 -32.08
CA GLY A 262 16.58 -4.99 -31.53
C GLY A 262 15.95 -6.32 -31.11
N ILE A 263 14.63 -6.46 -31.10
CA ILE A 263 14.00 -7.69 -30.58
C ILE A 263 14.40 -8.94 -31.38
N GLY A 264 14.60 -8.80 -32.69
CA GLY A 264 15.04 -9.88 -33.57
C GLY A 264 16.50 -10.29 -33.39
N SER A 265 17.32 -9.50 -32.67
CA SER A 265 18.71 -9.84 -32.37
C SER A 265 18.90 -10.50 -30.99
N ILE A 266 17.83 -10.64 -30.20
CA ILE A 266 17.91 -11.27 -28.88
C ILE A 266 17.95 -12.79 -29.03
N SER A 267 18.75 -13.46 -28.20
CA SER A 267 18.83 -14.92 -28.21
C SER A 267 17.48 -15.58 -27.86
N PRO A 268 17.10 -16.70 -28.50
CA PRO A 268 15.83 -17.39 -28.23
C PRO A 268 15.64 -17.77 -26.76
N SER A 269 16.69 -18.24 -26.08
CA SER A 269 16.63 -18.61 -24.66
C SER A 269 16.22 -17.42 -23.77
N ILE A 270 16.73 -16.22 -24.05
CA ILE A 270 16.34 -15.03 -23.26
C ILE A 270 14.92 -14.60 -23.59
N ILE A 271 14.48 -14.73 -24.85
CA ILE A 271 13.09 -14.45 -25.24
C ILE A 271 12.12 -15.36 -24.49
N GLU A 272 12.45 -16.65 -24.34
CA GLU A 272 11.66 -17.61 -23.56
C GLU A 272 11.56 -17.20 -22.09
N ASP A 273 12.68 -16.83 -21.46
CA ASP A 273 12.71 -16.39 -20.06
C ASP A 273 11.91 -15.10 -19.84
N VAL A 274 12.09 -14.11 -20.71
CA VAL A 274 11.31 -12.86 -20.67
C VAL A 274 9.83 -13.16 -20.83
N THR A 275 9.47 -14.00 -21.80
CA THR A 275 8.08 -14.41 -22.05
C THR A 275 7.47 -15.12 -20.84
N MET A 276 8.21 -16.03 -20.20
CA MET A 276 7.79 -16.72 -18.98
C MET A 276 7.48 -15.72 -17.85
N TYR A 277 8.39 -14.75 -17.62
CA TYR A 277 8.18 -13.73 -16.59
C TYR A 277 7.00 -12.82 -16.91
N LEU A 278 6.83 -12.37 -18.15
CA LEU A 278 5.71 -11.50 -18.52
C LEU A 278 4.36 -12.22 -18.46
N LYS A 279 4.29 -13.50 -18.84
CA LYS A 279 3.10 -14.34 -18.64
C LYS A 279 2.77 -14.48 -17.16
N SER A 280 3.78 -14.81 -16.33
CA SER A 280 3.62 -14.89 -14.88
C SER A 280 3.13 -13.57 -14.29
N ALA A 281 3.62 -12.43 -14.78
CA ALA A 281 3.16 -11.11 -14.36
C ALA A 281 1.66 -10.90 -14.68
N CYS A 282 1.24 -11.20 -15.92
CA CYS A 282 -0.16 -11.12 -16.34
C CYS A 282 -1.08 -11.98 -15.46
N ASP A 283 -0.69 -13.22 -15.18
CA ASP A 283 -1.49 -14.13 -14.33
C ASP A 283 -1.70 -13.57 -12.92
N GLN A 284 -0.69 -12.90 -12.35
CA GLN A 284 -0.82 -12.26 -11.05
C GLN A 284 -1.70 -11.01 -11.11
N PHE A 285 -1.60 -10.20 -12.17
CA PHE A 285 -2.51 -9.07 -12.37
C PHE A 285 -3.96 -9.51 -12.52
N ASP A 286 -4.22 -10.63 -13.21
CA ASP A 286 -5.56 -11.19 -13.35
C ASP A 286 -6.14 -11.67 -12.02
N ARG A 287 -5.33 -12.32 -11.18
CA ARG A 287 -5.73 -12.66 -9.81
C ARG A 287 -6.05 -11.41 -8.99
N ALA A 288 -5.22 -10.37 -9.08
CA ALA A 288 -5.45 -9.11 -8.37
C ALA A 288 -6.76 -8.44 -8.82
N LEU A 289 -7.02 -8.37 -10.13
CA LEU A 289 -8.26 -7.80 -10.68
C LEU A 289 -9.51 -8.59 -10.28
N HIS A 290 -9.41 -9.92 -10.24
CA HIS A 290 -10.52 -10.78 -9.82
C HIS A 290 -10.91 -10.51 -8.36
N ILE A 291 -9.91 -10.32 -7.49
CA ILE A 291 -10.13 -10.05 -6.06
C ILE A 291 -10.62 -8.61 -5.84
N SER A 292 -10.14 -7.65 -6.62
CA SER A 292 -10.46 -6.22 -6.48
C SER A 292 -11.61 -5.75 -7.38
N SER A 293 -12.50 -6.65 -7.80
CA SER A 293 -13.53 -6.37 -8.81
C SER A 293 -14.54 -5.29 -8.37
N GLU A 294 -14.80 -5.21 -7.07
CA GLU A 294 -15.73 -4.24 -6.46
C GLU A 294 -15.03 -2.93 -6.05
N ASP A 295 -13.70 -2.87 -6.13
CA ASP A 295 -12.92 -1.72 -5.70
C ASP A 295 -12.83 -0.64 -6.80
N VAL A 296 -12.93 0.63 -6.41
CA VAL A 296 -12.92 1.77 -7.36
C VAL A 296 -11.52 2.22 -7.76
N MET A 297 -10.50 1.86 -6.98
CA MET A 297 -9.13 2.36 -7.06
C MET A 297 -8.22 1.38 -7.79
N TRP A 298 -8.11 0.14 -7.30
CA TRP A 298 -7.14 -0.86 -7.73
C TRP A 298 -7.20 -1.20 -9.23
N PRO A 299 -8.39 -1.34 -9.87
CA PRO A 299 -8.46 -1.69 -11.29
C PRO A 299 -7.71 -0.71 -12.20
N GLY A 300 -7.68 0.59 -11.90
CA GLY A 300 -6.95 1.59 -12.68
C GLY A 300 -5.42 1.46 -12.58
N PHE A 301 -4.91 0.98 -11.44
CA PHE A 301 -3.48 0.72 -11.25
C PHE A 301 -3.06 -0.61 -11.88
N ILE A 302 -3.83 -1.66 -11.64
CA ILE A 302 -3.52 -3.02 -12.10
C ILE A 302 -3.63 -3.11 -13.63
N ASN A 303 -4.71 -2.59 -14.23
CA ASN A 303 -4.86 -2.61 -15.70
C ASN A 303 -3.75 -1.83 -16.40
N TYR A 304 -3.26 -0.74 -15.82
CA TYR A 304 -2.12 0.00 -16.39
C TYR A 304 -0.82 -0.85 -16.38
N ASN A 305 -0.55 -1.57 -15.28
CA ASN A 305 0.59 -2.46 -15.19
C ASN A 305 0.47 -3.65 -16.15
N LYS A 306 -0.74 -4.23 -16.23
CA LYS A 306 -1.07 -5.32 -17.15
C LYS A 306 -0.92 -4.89 -18.60
N ALA A 307 -1.46 -3.73 -19.00
CA ALA A 307 -1.40 -3.23 -20.36
C ALA A 307 0.05 -3.05 -20.86
N ARG A 308 0.93 -2.48 -20.01
CA ARG A 308 2.35 -2.35 -20.35
C ARG A 308 3.03 -3.71 -20.51
N THR A 309 2.71 -4.66 -19.65
CA THR A 309 3.23 -6.03 -19.74
C THR A 309 2.76 -6.73 -21.03
N LEU A 310 1.47 -6.61 -21.34
CA LEU A 310 0.86 -7.16 -22.55
C LEU A 310 1.45 -6.54 -23.82
N TYR A 311 1.80 -5.25 -23.82
CA TYR A 311 2.46 -4.63 -24.96
C TYR A 311 3.79 -5.32 -25.30
N PHE A 312 4.68 -5.50 -24.31
CA PHE A 312 5.95 -6.18 -24.55
C PHE A 312 5.75 -7.66 -24.90
N LEU A 313 4.76 -8.32 -24.29
CA LEU A 313 4.40 -9.69 -24.66
C LEU A 313 3.90 -9.79 -26.11
N ALA A 314 3.17 -8.77 -26.60
CA ALA A 314 2.73 -8.66 -27.99
C ALA A 314 3.89 -8.46 -28.98
N LEU A 315 4.99 -7.84 -28.54
CA LEU A 315 6.19 -7.72 -29.37
C LEU A 315 6.96 -9.05 -29.46
N LEU A 316 6.88 -9.89 -28.42
CA LEU A 316 7.60 -11.16 -28.33
C LEU A 316 6.80 -12.36 -28.86
N SER A 317 5.48 -12.23 -28.94
CA SER A 317 4.56 -13.30 -29.36
C SER A 317 3.98 -13.03 -30.74
N SER A 318 3.74 -14.09 -31.51
CA SER A 318 2.99 -14.02 -32.78
C SER A 318 1.46 -13.91 -32.59
N THR A 319 0.97 -14.00 -31.35
CA THR A 319 -0.45 -13.94 -31.03
C THR A 319 -0.96 -12.51 -30.91
N GLU A 320 -2.18 -12.26 -31.39
CA GLU A 320 -2.86 -10.99 -31.20
C GLU A 320 -3.16 -10.76 -29.70
N ILE A 321 -2.43 -9.82 -29.10
CA ILE A 321 -2.57 -9.45 -27.69
C ILE A 321 -3.19 -8.06 -27.58
N LYS A 322 -4.36 -7.99 -26.94
CA LYS A 322 -5.21 -6.79 -26.82
C LYS A 322 -4.77 -5.82 -25.71
N TRP A 323 -3.50 -5.40 -25.74
CA TRP A 323 -2.95 -4.48 -24.73
C TRP A 323 -3.64 -3.10 -24.74
N LEU A 324 -4.11 -2.65 -25.92
CA LEU A 324 -4.73 -1.33 -26.11
C LEU A 324 -6.07 -1.23 -25.38
N GLU A 325 -6.91 -2.26 -25.47
CA GLU A 325 -8.20 -2.34 -24.76
C GLU A 325 -8.00 -2.26 -23.25
N VAL A 326 -7.00 -2.98 -22.72
CA VAL A 326 -6.65 -2.96 -21.29
C VAL A 326 -6.11 -1.59 -20.85
N MET A 327 -5.32 -0.92 -21.69
CA MET A 327 -4.83 0.44 -21.42
C MET A 327 -5.98 1.45 -21.37
N ASP A 328 -6.97 1.32 -22.26
CA ASP A 328 -8.13 2.20 -22.29
C ASP A 328 -9.03 2.03 -21.07
N GLU A 329 -9.26 0.78 -20.64
CA GLU A 329 -9.95 0.54 -19.37
C GLU A 329 -9.15 1.11 -18.18
N ALA A 330 -7.82 1.00 -18.15
CA ALA A 330 -7.00 1.63 -17.12
C ALA A 330 -7.19 3.14 -17.02
N ILE A 331 -7.19 3.83 -18.17
CA ILE A 331 -7.42 5.28 -18.26
C ILE A 331 -8.84 5.64 -17.80
N LYS A 332 -9.84 4.85 -18.20
CA LYS A 332 -11.24 5.04 -17.79
C LYS A 332 -11.43 4.90 -16.29
N PHE A 333 -10.84 3.87 -15.67
CA PHE A 333 -10.86 3.70 -14.21
C PHE A 333 -10.18 4.87 -13.50
N ARG A 334 -9.00 5.30 -13.94
CA ARG A 334 -8.30 6.46 -13.36
C ARG A 334 -9.10 7.77 -13.50
N SER A 335 -9.76 7.95 -14.64
CA SER A 335 -10.62 9.12 -14.88
C SER A 335 -11.85 9.10 -13.97
N ARG A 336 -12.50 7.94 -13.79
CA ARG A 336 -13.59 7.77 -12.83
C ARG A 336 -13.13 8.07 -11.40
N LEU A 337 -11.94 7.60 -11.02
CA LEU A 337 -11.35 7.85 -9.72
C LEU A 337 -11.11 9.34 -9.48
N ASN A 338 -10.56 10.05 -10.46
CA ASN A 338 -10.36 11.50 -10.38
C ASN A 338 -11.67 12.27 -10.21
N ARG A 339 -12.75 11.84 -10.86
CA ARG A 339 -14.09 12.44 -10.66
C ARG A 339 -14.60 12.24 -9.23
N LEU A 340 -14.43 11.04 -8.67
CA LEU A 340 -14.79 10.78 -7.26
C LEU A 340 -14.00 11.66 -6.30
N ILE A 341 -12.70 11.82 -6.54
CA ILE A 341 -11.83 12.71 -5.75
C ILE A 341 -12.31 14.17 -5.86
N ASP A 342 -12.65 14.63 -7.06
CA ASP A 342 -13.20 15.96 -7.27
C ASP A 342 -14.52 16.17 -6.51
N GLU A 343 -15.41 15.16 -6.47
CA GLU A 343 -16.66 15.20 -5.69
C GLU A 343 -16.40 15.34 -4.18
N ILE A 344 -15.42 14.60 -3.64
CA ILE A 344 -15.04 14.66 -2.22
C ILE A 344 -14.44 16.02 -1.85
N LEU A 345 -13.66 16.62 -2.76
CA LEU A 345 -12.97 17.89 -2.55
C LEU A 345 -13.78 19.11 -2.99
N THR A 346 -15.04 18.94 -3.40
CA THR A 346 -15.91 20.05 -3.79
C THR A 346 -16.37 20.82 -2.55
N ILE A 347 -16.00 22.09 -2.47
CA ILE A 347 -16.32 22.99 -1.35
C ILE A 347 -17.66 23.71 -1.58
N ASP A 348 -17.97 24.09 -2.82
CA ASP A 348 -19.21 24.78 -3.20
C ASP A 348 -19.79 24.17 -4.48
N ARG A 349 -21.11 23.92 -4.47
CA ARG A 349 -21.89 23.34 -5.58
C ARG A 349 -22.59 24.41 -6.42
N SER A 350 -22.24 25.69 -6.27
CA SER A 350 -22.70 26.77 -7.14
C SER A 350 -22.27 26.56 -8.61
N LYS A 351 -22.74 27.42 -9.53
CA LYS A 351 -22.62 27.25 -11.01
C LYS A 351 -21.19 26.98 -11.53
N THR A 352 -20.15 27.27 -10.75
CA THR A 352 -18.77 26.82 -10.98
C THR A 352 -18.28 26.10 -9.73
N ALA A 353 -18.34 24.76 -9.73
CA ALA A 353 -17.92 23.97 -8.59
C ALA A 353 -16.47 24.30 -8.20
N LYS A 354 -16.28 24.76 -6.96
CA LYS A 354 -14.93 25.07 -6.45
C LYS A 354 -14.35 23.84 -5.80
N ILE A 355 -13.34 23.26 -6.44
CA ILE A 355 -12.65 22.05 -5.97
C ILE A 355 -11.39 22.47 -5.20
N GLU A 356 -11.18 21.89 -4.02
CA GLU A 356 -9.94 22.07 -3.27
C GLU A 356 -8.76 21.41 -4.00
N ASN A 357 -7.71 22.18 -4.28
CA ASN A 357 -6.53 21.65 -4.94
C ASN A 357 -5.53 21.11 -3.91
N THR A 358 -5.56 19.80 -3.68
CA THR A 358 -4.65 19.09 -2.76
C THR A 358 -3.51 18.40 -3.53
N HIS A 359 -2.42 18.06 -2.84
CA HIS A 359 -1.29 17.32 -3.43
C HIS A 359 -1.70 15.91 -3.87
N LEU A 360 -2.55 15.23 -3.09
CA LEU A 360 -3.09 13.92 -3.47
C LEU A 360 -3.91 14.00 -4.76
N ARG A 361 -4.74 15.04 -4.92
CA ARG A 361 -5.48 15.26 -6.17
C ARG A 361 -4.54 15.42 -7.37
N GLN A 362 -3.47 16.21 -7.23
CA GLN A 362 -2.46 16.36 -8.27
C GLN A 362 -1.76 15.04 -8.60
N PHE A 363 -1.51 14.19 -7.60
CA PHE A 363 -0.95 12.86 -7.80
C PHE A 363 -1.87 11.93 -8.61
N PHE A 364 -3.17 11.86 -8.31
CA PHE A 364 -4.09 11.00 -9.08
C PHE A 364 -4.32 11.51 -10.51
N LEU A 365 -4.34 12.84 -10.71
CA LEU A 365 -4.32 13.45 -12.05
C LEU A 365 -3.05 13.09 -12.81
N TYR A 366 -1.89 13.12 -12.14
CA TYR A 366 -0.61 12.69 -12.71
C TYR A 366 -0.64 11.22 -13.14
N GLN A 367 -1.24 10.33 -12.35
CA GLN A 367 -1.37 8.93 -12.72
C GLN A 367 -2.23 8.75 -13.98
N GLU A 368 -3.36 9.44 -14.10
CA GLU A 368 -4.17 9.39 -15.33
C GLU A 368 -3.36 9.89 -16.53
N GLU A 369 -2.70 11.04 -16.38
CA GLU A 369 -1.97 11.66 -17.48
C GLU A 369 -0.76 10.82 -17.91
N LEU A 370 -0.04 10.22 -16.96
CA LEU A 370 1.03 9.26 -17.26
C LEU A 370 0.52 8.08 -18.09
N ALA A 371 -0.67 7.55 -17.77
CA ALA A 371 -1.25 6.46 -18.55
C ALA A 371 -1.58 6.88 -19.99
N ARG A 372 -2.16 8.08 -20.17
CA ARG A 372 -2.47 8.64 -21.50
C ARG A 372 -1.21 8.86 -22.33
N VAL A 373 -0.18 9.45 -21.73
CA VAL A 373 1.07 9.78 -22.42
C VAL A 373 1.87 8.51 -22.75
N VAL A 374 1.90 7.51 -21.86
CA VAL A 374 2.50 6.20 -22.17
C VAL A 374 1.73 5.50 -23.28
N LYS A 375 0.38 5.51 -23.27
CA LYS A 375 -0.43 4.99 -24.38
C LYS A 375 0.00 5.60 -25.73
N LEU A 376 0.19 6.91 -25.78
CA LEU A 376 0.67 7.60 -26.98
C LEU A 376 2.06 7.11 -27.40
N ASN A 377 3.01 6.97 -26.47
CA ASN A 377 4.34 6.44 -26.77
C ASN A 377 4.27 5.03 -27.41
N LEU A 378 3.43 4.15 -26.87
CA LEU A 378 3.23 2.79 -27.38
C LEU A 378 2.60 2.80 -28.78
N ILE A 379 1.58 3.64 -29.03
CA ILE A 379 0.94 3.79 -30.34
C ILE A 379 1.92 4.33 -31.38
N PHE A 380 2.68 5.38 -31.03
CA PHE A 380 3.66 5.96 -31.97
C PHE A 380 4.79 4.98 -32.30
N ALA A 381 5.17 4.14 -31.35
CA ALA A 381 6.10 3.05 -31.62
C ALA A 381 5.48 2.01 -32.56
N ASP A 382 4.26 1.54 -32.30
CA ASP A 382 3.59 0.51 -33.12
C ASP A 382 3.30 0.98 -34.56
N ASN A 383 2.83 2.23 -34.71
CA ASN A 383 2.56 2.85 -36.00
C ASN A 383 3.82 3.09 -36.85
N ALA A 384 5.02 3.08 -36.26
CA ALA A 384 6.26 3.21 -37.03
C ALA A 384 6.58 1.92 -37.83
N MET A 385 5.95 0.79 -37.49
CA MET A 385 6.24 -0.53 -38.05
C MET A 385 5.07 -1.14 -38.82
N LYS A 386 3.83 -0.76 -38.53
CA LYS A 386 2.61 -1.35 -39.12
C LYS A 386 2.01 -0.47 -40.21
N GLN A 387 1.51 -1.11 -41.28
CA GLN A 387 0.79 -0.43 -42.38
C GLN A 387 -0.59 0.11 -41.95
N ASN A 388 -1.23 -0.51 -40.96
CA ASN A 388 -2.48 -0.03 -40.36
C ASN A 388 -2.18 0.82 -39.12
N THR A 389 -2.33 2.13 -39.24
CA THR A 389 -2.07 3.08 -38.16
C THR A 389 -3.25 3.19 -37.21
N VAL A 390 -3.04 2.86 -35.94
CA VAL A 390 -4.00 3.15 -34.87
C VAL A 390 -3.99 4.67 -34.61
N PRO A 391 -5.14 5.34 -34.51
CA PRO A 391 -5.16 6.79 -34.28
C PRO A 391 -4.58 7.16 -32.91
N ALA A 392 -3.71 8.16 -32.88
CA ALA A 392 -3.08 8.66 -31.66
C ALA A 392 -4.00 9.64 -30.93
N LEU A 393 -5.06 9.12 -30.31
CA LEU A 393 -6.08 9.92 -29.64
C LEU A 393 -5.64 10.37 -28.24
N TYR A 394 -5.71 11.67 -27.97
CA TYR A 394 -5.57 12.26 -26.65
C TYR A 394 -6.83 13.06 -26.30
N LYS A 395 -7.56 12.61 -25.27
CA LYS A 395 -8.84 13.20 -24.83
C LYS A 395 -9.85 13.41 -25.99
N GLY A 396 -9.90 12.47 -26.93
CA GLY A 396 -10.80 12.51 -28.10
C GLY A 396 -10.25 13.28 -29.31
N VAL A 397 -9.13 13.98 -29.17
CA VAL A 397 -8.46 14.67 -30.28
C VAL A 397 -7.39 13.77 -30.87
N ASN A 398 -7.40 13.57 -32.19
CA ASN A 398 -6.32 12.86 -32.87
C ASN A 398 -5.11 13.77 -33.00
N LEU A 399 -3.98 13.35 -32.43
CA LEU A 399 -2.74 14.13 -32.44
C LEU A 399 -1.95 14.01 -33.75
N THR A 400 -2.30 13.08 -34.65
CA THR A 400 -1.64 12.98 -35.96
C THR A 400 -1.97 14.21 -36.81
N GLY A 401 -0.99 15.05 -37.11
CA GLY A 401 -1.16 16.26 -37.93
C GLY A 401 -1.58 17.52 -37.17
N VAL A 402 -1.60 17.49 -35.83
CA VAL A 402 -1.88 18.68 -35.00
C VAL A 402 -0.61 19.54 -34.86
N SER A 403 -0.76 20.87 -34.88
CA SER A 403 0.36 21.79 -34.68
C SER A 403 0.94 21.68 -33.27
N LYS A 404 2.20 22.11 -33.12
CA LYS A 404 2.92 22.09 -31.84
C LYS A 404 2.17 22.86 -30.75
N GLU A 405 1.65 24.04 -31.10
CA GLU A 405 0.95 24.95 -30.19
C GLU A 405 -0.33 24.28 -29.67
N THR A 406 -1.13 23.72 -30.58
CA THR A 406 -2.37 23.03 -30.21
C THR A 406 -2.09 21.76 -29.38
N ALA A 407 -1.06 20.98 -29.72
CA ALA A 407 -0.68 19.81 -28.91
C ALA A 407 -0.22 20.22 -27.49
N SER A 408 0.57 21.29 -27.37
CA SER A 408 1.03 21.81 -26.08
C SER A 408 -0.10 22.35 -25.21
N ASP A 409 -1.14 22.94 -25.81
CA ASP A 409 -2.29 23.47 -25.09
C ASP A 409 -3.25 22.38 -24.61
N LEU A 410 -3.30 21.24 -25.31
CA LEU A 410 -4.11 20.08 -24.92
C LEU A 410 -3.54 19.35 -23.69
N PHE A 411 -2.22 19.26 -23.58
CA PHE A 411 -1.56 18.51 -22.52
C PHE A 411 -1.80 19.11 -21.14
N MET A 412 -2.11 18.24 -20.17
CA MET A 412 -2.30 18.68 -18.79
C MET A 412 -0.96 19.07 -18.17
N LYS A 413 -0.88 20.31 -17.66
CA LYS A 413 0.30 20.81 -16.95
C LYS A 413 0.22 20.39 -15.49
N ILE A 414 1.14 19.53 -15.08
CA ILE A 414 1.26 19.06 -13.69
C ILE A 414 2.65 19.41 -13.19
N GLN A 415 2.74 20.32 -12.22
CA GLN A 415 4.02 20.90 -11.79
C GLN A 415 4.82 19.96 -10.89
N SER A 416 4.15 19.23 -9.98
CA SER A 416 4.80 18.42 -8.95
C SER A 416 5.46 17.12 -9.44
N PHE A 417 5.27 16.75 -10.72
CA PHE A 417 5.75 15.47 -11.27
C PHE A 417 6.35 15.64 -12.68
N SER A 418 7.68 15.55 -12.77
CA SER A 418 8.45 15.90 -13.98
C SER A 418 8.41 14.87 -15.11
N THR A 419 8.12 13.59 -14.82
CA THR A 419 8.16 12.51 -15.82
C THR A 419 7.18 12.72 -16.97
N VAL A 420 5.96 13.16 -16.66
CA VAL A 420 4.91 13.42 -17.66
C VAL A 420 5.34 14.52 -18.61
N LYS A 421 5.91 15.61 -18.07
CA LYS A 421 6.44 16.72 -18.86
C LYS A 421 7.51 16.25 -19.84
N ALA A 422 8.46 15.43 -19.39
CA ALA A 422 9.52 14.90 -20.25
C ALA A 422 8.98 14.04 -21.41
N TYR A 423 7.93 13.25 -21.18
CA TYR A 423 7.29 12.49 -22.26
C TYR A 423 6.47 13.39 -23.19
N GLN A 424 5.69 14.33 -22.66
CA GLN A 424 4.91 15.29 -23.45
C GLN A 424 5.82 16.07 -24.40
N GLU A 425 6.96 16.58 -23.91
CA GLU A 425 7.96 17.29 -24.73
C GLU A 425 8.51 16.41 -25.87
N LYS A 426 8.81 15.14 -25.59
CA LYS A 426 9.28 14.18 -26.61
C LYS A 426 8.21 13.88 -27.66
N ILE A 427 6.93 13.77 -27.25
CA ILE A 427 5.81 13.59 -28.19
C ILE A 427 5.67 14.82 -29.09
N ILE A 428 5.69 16.02 -28.52
CA ILE A 428 5.63 17.28 -29.27
C ILE A 428 6.76 17.35 -30.31
N HIS A 429 8.00 17.05 -29.90
CA HIS A 429 9.14 17.05 -30.81
C HIS A 429 8.96 16.05 -31.97
N ARG A 430 8.40 14.86 -31.69
CA ARG A 430 8.10 13.87 -32.73
C ARG A 430 7.04 14.37 -33.71
N LEU A 431 5.98 14.99 -33.22
CA LEU A 431 4.91 15.54 -34.07
C LEU A 431 5.45 16.61 -35.03
N VAL A 432 6.35 17.48 -34.55
CA VAL A 432 7.03 18.49 -35.39
C VAL A 432 7.89 17.84 -36.47
N LYS A 433 8.67 16.81 -36.12
CA LYS A 433 9.50 16.10 -37.10
C LYS A 433 8.65 15.47 -38.21
N CYS A 434 7.56 14.79 -37.85
CA CYS A 434 6.65 14.20 -38.84
C CYS A 434 5.96 15.25 -39.72
N ALA A 435 5.62 16.43 -39.19
CA ALA A 435 5.04 17.51 -39.98
C ALA A 435 6.03 18.06 -41.03
N ASN A 436 7.30 18.21 -40.65
CA ASN A 436 8.35 18.69 -41.56
C ASN A 436 8.67 17.68 -42.67
N ASP A 437 8.69 16.38 -42.35
CA ASP A 437 8.91 15.29 -43.32
C ASP A 437 7.79 15.21 -44.38
N ILE A 438 6.56 15.66 -44.05
CA ILE A 438 5.42 15.74 -44.98
C ILE A 438 5.53 16.96 -45.91
N THR A 439 6.15 18.06 -45.45
CA THR A 439 6.34 19.27 -46.26
C THR A 439 7.57 19.27 -47.15
N SER A 440 8.47 18.28 -46.98
CA SER A 440 9.72 18.14 -47.75
C SER A 440 9.67 17.08 -48.86
N ASN A 441 8.51 16.44 -49.08
CA ASN A 441 8.18 15.66 -50.27
C ASN A 441 7.17 16.46 -51.11
#